data_AF-A0A0B2UIR7-F1
#
_entry.id   AF-A0A0B2UIR7-F1
#
_cell.length_a   1.000
_cell.length_b   1.000
_cell.length_c   1.000
_cell.angle_alpha   90.00
_cell.angle_beta   90.00
_cell.angle_gamma   90.00
#
_symmetry.space_group_name_H-M   'P 1'
#
loop_
_entity.id
_entity.type
_entity.pdbx_description
1 polymer ?
#
loop_
_entity_poly.entity_id
_entity_poly.type
_entity_poly.pdbx_seq_one_letter_code
_entity_poly.pdbx_strand_id
1 'polypeptide(L)'
;MHQRSSPVNTTTARPRGSPTRLATPFTLKCLKCSTYIHKNKRHNAFKETAHGKDYLGVPSYRFNIKCTACKQTLSILTDPKNGTYIPESGCVKVEEQLSPSLEKTADMNQNSSNRLRSESNMKDQISTLLEQSRHVSSASARLDHKDRNKDKQSS
;
A
#
# COMPACT_ATOMS: atom_id res chain seq x y z
N MET A 1 45.40 38.51 9.21
CA MET A 1 44.08 38.89 8.63
C MET A 1 43.62 37.73 7.74
N HIS A 2 42.84 36.80 8.29
CA HIS A 2 42.39 35.62 7.55
C HIS A 2 41.09 35.96 6.80
N GLN A 3 41.20 36.21 5.49
CA GLN A 3 40.04 36.41 4.64
C GLN A 3 39.28 35.09 4.53
N ARG A 4 38.13 35.01 5.23
CA ARG A 4 37.17 33.92 5.09
C ARG A 4 36.46 34.11 3.75
N SER A 5 36.85 33.33 2.75
CA SER A 5 36.18 33.27 1.45
C SER A 5 34.71 32.90 1.64
N SER A 6 33.81 33.75 1.16
CA SER A 6 32.35 33.54 1.19
C SER A 6 31.94 32.26 0.45
N PRO A 7 30.91 31.54 0.90
CA PRO A 7 30.45 30.35 0.20
C PRO A 7 29.78 30.73 -1.13
N VAL A 8 30.19 30.07 -2.22
CA VAL A 8 29.53 30.11 -3.52
C VAL A 8 28.09 29.67 -3.35
N ASN A 9 27.16 30.59 -3.60
CA ASN A 9 25.73 30.31 -3.66
C ASN A 9 25.48 29.44 -4.91
N THR A 10 25.48 28.12 -4.72
CA THR A 10 25.15 27.17 -5.78
C THR A 10 23.69 27.38 -6.12
N THR A 11 23.41 28.05 -7.23
CA THR A 11 22.07 28.32 -7.73
C THR A 11 21.37 26.99 -7.98
N THR A 12 20.63 26.47 -6.99
CA THR A 12 19.80 25.29 -7.17
C THR A 12 18.67 25.68 -8.10
N ALA A 13 18.86 25.45 -9.40
CA ALA A 13 17.85 25.66 -10.41
C ALA A 13 16.58 24.92 -9.99
N ARG A 14 15.47 25.66 -9.86
CA ARG A 14 14.17 25.10 -9.50
C ARG A 14 13.83 23.99 -10.50
N PRO A 15 13.40 22.80 -10.06
CA PRO A 15 13.07 21.71 -10.97
C PRO A 15 12.02 22.20 -11.96
N ARG A 16 12.32 22.08 -13.26
CA ARG A 16 11.45 22.53 -14.34
C ARG A 16 10.30 21.53 -14.47
N GLY A 17 9.24 21.73 -13.69
CA GLY A 17 8.08 20.86 -13.72
C GLY A 17 7.08 21.13 -12.61
N SER A 18 5.88 20.58 -12.77
CA SER A 18 4.83 20.63 -11.74
C SER A 18 4.94 19.41 -10.81
N PRO A 19 4.73 19.58 -9.49
CA PRO A 19 4.63 18.44 -8.60
C PRO A 19 3.38 17.62 -8.94
N THR A 20 3.50 16.30 -8.98
CA THR A 20 2.41 15.38 -9.27
C THR A 20 2.63 14.08 -8.50
N ARG A 21 1.55 13.35 -8.22
CA ARG A 21 1.61 12.04 -7.59
C ARG A 21 1.21 10.97 -8.60
N LEU A 22 2.04 9.96 -8.78
CA LEU A 22 1.77 8.88 -9.74
C LEU A 22 2.20 7.52 -9.19
N ALA A 23 1.66 6.45 -9.79
CA ALA A 23 2.05 5.08 -9.53
C ALA A 23 2.96 4.57 -10.66
N THR A 24 4.00 3.79 -10.33
CA THR A 24 4.90 3.21 -11.34
C THR A 24 4.16 2.22 -12.24
N PRO A 25 4.19 2.37 -13.58
CA PRO A 25 3.45 1.48 -14.49
C PRO A 25 4.08 0.08 -14.61
N PHE A 26 5.36 -0.07 -14.30
CA PHE A 26 6.08 -1.34 -14.32
C PHE A 26 7.16 -1.36 -13.23
N THR A 27 7.72 -2.55 -12.98
CA THR A 27 8.82 -2.72 -12.03
C THR A 27 10.09 -2.07 -12.59
N LEU A 28 10.67 -1.14 -11.83
CA LEU A 28 11.91 -0.45 -12.16
C LEU A 28 13.05 -1.00 -11.31
N LYS A 29 14.23 -1.16 -11.90
CA LYS A 29 15.49 -1.37 -11.19
C LYS A 29 16.31 -0.10 -11.23
N CYS A 30 16.71 0.43 -10.06
CA CYS A 30 17.59 1.60 -9.99
C CYS A 30 19.01 1.21 -10.41
N LEU A 31 19.61 1.96 -11.32
CA LEU A 31 20.98 1.70 -11.79
C LEU A 31 22.06 2.03 -10.75
N LYS A 32 21.77 2.93 -9.79
CA LYS A 32 22.75 3.40 -8.80
C LYS A 32 22.88 2.47 -7.59
N CYS A 33 21.77 1.98 -7.07
CA CYS A 33 21.73 1.18 -5.83
C CYS A 33 21.11 -0.21 -6.02
N SER A 34 20.74 -0.56 -7.25
CA SER A 34 20.12 -1.85 -7.59
C SER A 34 18.82 -2.17 -6.84
N THR A 35 18.22 -1.21 -6.14
CA THR A 35 16.93 -1.37 -5.48
C THR A 35 15.81 -1.47 -6.52
N TYR A 36 14.86 -2.37 -6.28
CA TYR A 36 13.67 -2.55 -7.09
C TYR A 36 12.53 -1.67 -6.60
N ILE A 37 11.84 -1.01 -7.53
CA ILE A 37 10.59 -0.30 -7.29
C ILE A 37 9.52 -1.07 -8.05
N HIS A 38 8.69 -1.81 -7.32
CA HIS A 38 7.64 -2.64 -7.90
C HIS A 38 6.56 -1.81 -8.60
N LYS A 39 5.82 -2.45 -9.51
CA LYS A 39 4.63 -1.89 -10.15
C LYS A 39 3.65 -1.34 -9.11
N ASN A 40 2.93 -0.29 -9.48
CA ASN A 40 1.89 0.38 -8.68
C ASN A 40 2.38 1.06 -7.38
N LYS A 41 3.69 1.23 -7.18
CA LYS A 41 4.20 2.00 -6.03
C LYS A 41 3.92 3.49 -6.26
N ARG A 42 3.30 4.16 -5.27
CA ARG A 42 2.96 5.59 -5.33
C ARG A 42 4.18 6.46 -4.98
N HIS A 43 4.46 7.46 -5.81
CA HIS A 43 5.56 8.40 -5.64
C HIS A 43 5.12 9.85 -5.79
N ASN A 44 5.79 10.73 -5.06
CA ASN A 44 5.79 12.16 -5.36
C ASN A 44 6.83 12.40 -6.47
N ALA A 45 6.37 12.91 -7.60
CA ALA A 45 7.18 13.10 -8.79
C ALA A 45 7.05 14.53 -9.32
N PHE A 46 7.98 14.89 -10.20
CA PHE A 46 7.88 16.14 -10.98
C PHE A 46 7.57 15.81 -12.42
N LYS A 47 6.51 16.41 -12.96
CA LYS A 47 6.10 16.33 -14.35
C LYS A 47 6.75 17.46 -15.14
N GLU A 48 7.59 17.11 -16.11
CA GLU A 48 8.23 18.00 -17.06
C GLU A 48 7.70 17.73 -18.46
N THR A 49 7.55 18.75 -19.30
CA THR A 49 7.23 18.58 -20.72
C THR A 49 8.49 18.21 -21.48
N ALA A 50 8.48 17.07 -22.18
CA ALA A 50 9.60 16.63 -22.99
C ALA A 50 9.52 17.29 -24.37
N HIS A 51 10.30 18.35 -24.58
CA HIS A 51 10.41 19.03 -25.87
C HIS A 51 11.10 18.13 -26.92
N GLY A 52 10.53 18.02 -28.13
CA GLY A 52 11.08 17.24 -29.24
C GLY A 52 10.73 15.75 -29.25
N LYS A 53 9.80 15.32 -28.39
CA LYS A 53 9.24 13.95 -28.37
C LYS A 53 7.72 13.93 -28.57
N ASP A 54 7.18 15.02 -29.10
CA ASP A 54 5.78 15.16 -29.46
C ASP A 54 5.42 14.24 -30.63
N TYR A 55 4.20 13.70 -30.60
CA TYR A 55 3.68 12.83 -31.65
C TYR A 55 2.32 13.35 -32.10
N LEU A 56 2.20 13.71 -33.37
CA LEU A 56 0.96 14.23 -33.98
C LEU A 56 0.32 15.37 -33.17
N GLY A 57 1.14 16.25 -32.57
CA GLY A 57 0.68 17.37 -31.73
C GLY A 57 0.34 17.01 -30.28
N VAL A 58 0.48 15.75 -29.87
CA VAL A 58 0.34 15.33 -28.47
C VAL A 58 1.69 15.47 -27.75
N PRO A 59 1.76 16.26 -26.65
CA PRO A 59 3.00 16.44 -25.92
C PRO A 59 3.36 15.21 -25.09
N SER A 60 4.64 14.83 -25.14
CA SER A 60 5.20 13.81 -24.26
C SER A 60 5.62 14.39 -22.92
N TYR A 61 5.44 13.62 -21.86
CA TYR A 61 5.79 14.03 -20.50
C TYR A 61 6.91 13.18 -19.93
N ARG A 62 7.79 13.82 -19.17
CA ARG A 62 8.84 13.21 -18.38
C ARG A 62 8.46 13.30 -16.91
N PHE A 63 8.48 12.17 -16.21
CA PHE A 63 8.24 12.11 -14.78
C PHE A 63 9.51 11.76 -14.04
N ASN A 64 9.93 12.66 -13.17
CA ASN A 64 11.11 12.52 -12.33
C ASN A 64 10.70 12.01 -10.95
N ILE A 65 11.06 10.77 -10.65
CA ILE A 65 10.76 10.04 -9.41
C ILE A 65 12.06 9.92 -8.60
N LYS A 66 11.99 10.03 -7.27
CA LYS A 66 13.15 9.76 -6.41
C LYS A 66 13.18 8.30 -5.98
N CYS A 67 14.35 7.67 -6.09
CA CYS A 67 14.58 6.35 -5.53
C CYS A 67 14.43 6.37 -4.00
N THR A 68 13.79 5.34 -3.43
CA THR A 68 13.54 5.22 -1.99
C THR A 68 14.81 5.00 -1.18
N ALA A 69 15.81 4.32 -1.74
CA ALA A 69 17.06 4.02 -1.06
C ALA A 69 18.10 5.13 -1.25
N CYS A 70 18.53 5.39 -2.48
CA CYS A 70 19.66 6.30 -2.77
C CYS A 70 19.25 7.74 -3.11
N LYS A 71 17.94 8.05 -3.12
CA LYS A 71 17.38 9.37 -3.47
C LYS A 71 17.78 9.90 -4.87
N GLN A 72 18.37 9.06 -5.72
CA GLN A 72 18.67 9.37 -7.11
C GLN A 72 17.38 9.63 -7.89
N THR A 73 17.42 10.61 -8.80
CA THR A 73 16.33 10.88 -9.73
C THR A 73 16.29 9.81 -10.82
N LEU A 74 15.12 9.23 -11.02
CA LEU A 74 14.78 8.26 -12.04
C LEU A 74 13.75 8.91 -12.97
N SER A 75 13.97 8.85 -14.28
CA SER A 75 13.11 9.52 -15.26
C SER A 75 12.40 8.49 -16.13
N ILE A 76 11.07 8.62 -16.21
CA ILE A 76 10.23 7.85 -17.14
C ILE A 76 9.55 8.81 -18.11
N LEU A 77 9.47 8.43 -19.38
CA LEU A 77 8.84 9.19 -20.45
C LEU A 77 7.52 8.52 -20.86
N THR A 78 6.50 9.32 -21.17
CA THR A 78 5.30 8.83 -21.88
C THR A 78 5.56 8.76 -23.37
N ASP A 79 5.21 7.64 -23.99
CA ASP A 79 5.19 7.46 -25.45
C ASP A 79 3.74 7.53 -25.96
N PRO A 80 3.30 8.68 -26.54
CA PRO A 80 1.95 8.86 -27.05
C PRO A 80 1.62 7.97 -28.26
N LYS A 81 2.62 7.46 -29.00
CA LYS A 81 2.37 6.59 -30.16
C LYS A 81 1.88 5.20 -29.73
N ASN A 82 2.50 4.65 -28.70
CA ASN A 82 2.22 3.30 -28.20
C ASN A 82 1.35 3.29 -26.93
N GLY A 83 0.98 4.46 -26.39
CA GLY A 83 0.25 4.58 -25.13
C GLY A 83 0.99 4.01 -23.91
N THR A 84 2.31 3.88 -23.99
CA THR A 84 3.13 3.17 -23.00
C THR A 84 4.15 4.12 -22.37
N TYR A 85 4.70 3.76 -21.20
CA TYR A 85 5.80 4.49 -20.58
C TYR A 85 7.15 3.82 -20.88
N ILE A 86 8.19 4.62 -21.05
CA ILE A 86 9.55 4.15 -21.38
C ILE A 86 10.53 4.69 -20.34
N PRO A 87 11.42 3.86 -19.76
CA PRO A 87 12.48 4.37 -18.88
C PRO A 87 13.50 5.17 -19.69
N GLU A 88 13.85 6.37 -19.22
CA GLU A 88 14.78 7.26 -19.93
C GLU A 88 16.12 7.39 -19.20
N SER A 89 16.13 7.54 -17.87
CA SER A 89 17.39 7.77 -17.12
C SER A 89 17.34 7.25 -15.70
N GLY A 90 18.45 6.66 -15.26
CA GLY A 90 18.67 6.19 -13.88
C GLY A 90 17.98 4.87 -13.50
N CYS A 91 17.15 4.32 -14.38
CA CYS A 91 16.41 3.09 -14.16
C CYS A 91 16.27 2.23 -15.41
N VAL A 92 16.01 0.94 -15.20
CA VAL A 92 15.71 -0.04 -16.25
C VAL A 92 14.38 -0.72 -15.93
N LYS A 93 13.57 -0.97 -16.96
CA LYS A 93 12.34 -1.77 -16.83
C LYS A 93 12.72 -3.23 -16.60
N VAL A 94 12.18 -3.83 -15.55
CA VAL A 94 12.25 -5.29 -15.35
C VAL A 94 11.03 -5.88 -16.04
N GLU A 95 11.27 -6.82 -16.96
CA GLU A 95 10.21 -7.60 -17.58
C GLU A 95 9.78 -8.71 -16.62
N GLU A 96 8.53 -8.67 -16.18
CA GLU A 96 7.95 -9.68 -15.31
C GLU A 96 7.61 -10.89 -16.18
N GLN A 97 8.49 -11.90 -16.17
CA GLN A 97 8.16 -13.20 -16.75
C GLN A 97 7.01 -13.78 -15.94
N LEU A 98 5.79 -13.78 -16.48
CA LEU A 98 4.66 -14.47 -15.88
C LEU A 98 4.98 -15.97 -15.90
N SER A 99 5.55 -16.48 -14.81
CA SER A 99 5.43 -17.90 -14.51
C SER A 99 3.97 -18.15 -14.14
N PRO A 100 3.22 -19.02 -14.84
CA PRO A 100 1.77 -19.21 -14.65
C PRO A 100 1.35 -19.73 -13.26
N SER A 101 2.29 -19.93 -12.34
CA SER A 101 2.05 -20.51 -11.01
C SER A 101 1.81 -19.48 -9.89
N LEU A 102 2.10 -18.19 -10.07
CA LEU A 102 2.14 -17.21 -8.96
C LEU A 102 0.92 -16.28 -8.84
N GLU A 103 0.06 -16.17 -9.84
CA GLU A 103 -1.09 -15.24 -9.81
C GLU A 103 -2.18 -15.65 -8.81
N LYS A 104 -2.16 -16.88 -8.30
CA LYS A 104 -3.18 -17.40 -7.37
C LYS A 104 -2.97 -17.03 -5.89
N THR A 105 -1.81 -16.48 -5.49
CA THR A 105 -1.45 -16.41 -4.05
C THR A 105 -1.73 -15.06 -3.38
N ALA A 106 -1.71 -13.95 -4.12
CA ALA A 106 -1.87 -12.62 -3.52
C ALA A 106 -3.33 -12.28 -3.17
N ASP A 107 -4.29 -12.56 -4.07
CA ASP A 107 -5.73 -12.35 -3.81
C ASP A 107 -6.28 -13.33 -2.76
N MET A 108 -5.73 -14.56 -2.70
CA MET A 108 -6.18 -15.57 -1.73
C MET A 108 -5.80 -15.24 -0.29
N ASN A 109 -4.67 -14.55 -0.05
CA ASN A 109 -4.19 -14.26 1.31
C ASN A 109 -4.98 -13.13 2.00
N GLN A 110 -5.40 -12.10 1.25
CA GLN A 110 -6.20 -11.01 1.81
C GLN A 110 -7.62 -11.49 2.15
N ASN A 111 -8.20 -12.33 1.29
CA ASN A 111 -9.54 -12.87 1.49
C ASN A 111 -9.60 -13.92 2.62
N SER A 112 -8.56 -14.77 2.74
CA SER A 112 -8.46 -15.76 3.82
C SER A 112 -8.33 -15.09 5.19
N SER A 113 -7.51 -14.05 5.32
CA SER A 113 -7.34 -13.33 6.59
C SER A 113 -8.61 -12.63 7.07
N ASN A 114 -9.43 -12.09 6.15
CA ASN A 114 -10.72 -11.49 6.51
C ASN A 114 -11.74 -12.55 6.92
N ARG A 115 -11.81 -13.67 6.22
CA ARG A 115 -12.73 -14.77 6.55
C ARG A 115 -12.44 -15.37 7.92
N LEU A 116 -11.16 -15.62 8.23
CA LEU A 116 -10.72 -16.12 9.53
C LEU A 116 -11.06 -15.15 10.68
N ARG A 117 -10.88 -13.84 10.48
CA ARG A 117 -11.25 -12.81 11.46
C ARG A 117 -12.76 -12.81 11.75
N SER A 118 -13.59 -12.92 10.71
CA SER A 118 -15.05 -13.00 10.86
C SER A 118 -15.49 -14.26 11.59
N GLU A 119 -14.89 -15.41 11.28
CA GLU A 119 -15.19 -16.69 11.95
C GLU A 119 -14.82 -16.68 13.44
N SER A 120 -13.67 -16.12 13.81
CA SER A 120 -13.28 -15.99 15.22
C SER A 120 -14.25 -15.09 16.00
N ASN A 121 -14.62 -13.93 15.43
CA ASN A 121 -15.54 -13.00 16.09
C ASN A 121 -16.94 -13.62 16.32
N MET A 122 -17.42 -14.47 15.41
CA MET A 122 -18.69 -15.19 15.60
C MET A 122 -18.58 -16.24 16.71
N LYS A 123 -17.46 -16.95 16.81
CA LYS A 123 -17.25 -17.95 17.87
C LYS A 123 -17.22 -17.31 19.26
N ASP A 124 -16.57 -16.18 19.42
CA ASP A 124 -16.50 -15.45 20.70
C ASP A 124 -17.87 -14.94 21.15
N GLN A 125 -18.70 -14.49 20.20
CA GLN A 125 -20.09 -14.10 20.48
C GLN A 125 -20.93 -15.31 20.93
N ILE A 126 -20.79 -16.45 20.27
CA ILE A 126 -21.52 -17.68 20.63
C ILE A 126 -21.09 -18.18 22.02
N SER A 127 -19.79 -18.18 22.33
CA SER A 127 -19.32 -18.60 23.67
C SER A 127 -19.84 -17.68 24.77
N THR A 128 -19.91 -16.38 24.52
CA THR A 128 -20.44 -15.40 25.48
C THR A 128 -21.92 -15.64 25.75
N LEU A 129 -22.73 -15.87 24.71
CA LEU A 129 -24.15 -16.19 24.84
C LEU A 129 -24.40 -17.51 25.59
N LEU A 130 -23.56 -18.52 25.36
CA LEU A 130 -23.63 -19.80 26.06
C LEU A 130 -23.27 -19.68 27.55
N GLU A 131 -22.34 -18.81 27.92
CA GLU A 131 -22.01 -18.57 29.32
C GLU A 131 -23.15 -17.84 30.04
N GLN A 132 -23.72 -16.82 29.40
CA GLN A 132 -24.88 -16.09 29.92
C GLN A 132 -26.08 -17.01 30.15
N SER A 133 -26.37 -17.94 29.22
CA SER A 133 -27.48 -18.88 29.38
C SER A 133 -27.27 -19.85 30.54
N ARG A 134 -26.04 -20.35 30.77
CA ARG A 134 -25.72 -21.18 31.96
C ARG A 134 -25.95 -20.43 33.26
N HIS A 135 -25.54 -19.16 33.33
CA HIS A 135 -25.77 -18.34 34.52
C HIS A 135 -27.27 -18.17 34.80
N VAL A 136 -28.08 -17.88 33.78
CA VAL A 136 -29.54 -17.74 33.91
C VAL A 136 -30.19 -19.06 34.36
N SER A 137 -29.81 -20.20 33.78
CA SER A 137 -30.32 -21.51 34.20
C SER A 137 -29.96 -21.83 35.65
N SER A 138 -28.73 -21.52 36.08
CA SER A 138 -28.31 -21.71 37.47
C SER A 138 -29.06 -20.81 38.46
N ALA A 139 -29.38 -19.58 38.06
CA ALA A 139 -30.18 -18.65 38.86
C ALA A 139 -31.64 -19.11 38.96
N SER A 140 -32.24 -19.56 37.85
CA SER A 140 -33.61 -20.11 37.84
C SER A 140 -33.73 -21.34 38.75
N ALA A 141 -32.79 -22.29 38.66
CA ALA A 141 -32.82 -23.49 39.50
C ALA A 141 -32.73 -23.17 41.01
N ARG A 142 -32.05 -22.08 41.39
CA ARG A 142 -31.99 -21.60 42.78
C ARG A 142 -33.32 -21.01 43.25
N LEU A 143 -34.08 -20.36 42.35
CA LEU A 143 -35.40 -19.80 42.65
C LEU A 143 -36.42 -20.93 42.85
N ASP A 144 -36.46 -21.92 41.96
CA ASP A 144 -37.31 -23.12 42.08
C ASP A 144 -37.09 -23.88 43.40
N HIS A 145 -35.84 -23.97 43.86
CA HIS A 145 -35.52 -24.62 45.13
C HIS A 145 -36.00 -23.83 46.35
N LYS A 146 -36.03 -22.50 46.24
CA LYS A 146 -36.50 -21.60 47.31
C LYS A 146 -38.02 -21.63 47.43
N ASP A 147 -38.73 -21.70 46.30
CA ASP A 147 -40.19 -21.82 46.29
C ASP A 147 -40.65 -23.16 46.89
N ARG A 148 -40.02 -24.28 46.51
CA ARG A 148 -40.30 -25.60 47.10
C ARG A 148 -40.00 -25.70 48.61
N ASN A 149 -39.03 -24.93 49.12
CA ASN A 149 -38.67 -24.95 50.54
C ASN A 149 -39.60 -24.06 51.39
N LYS A 150 -40.26 -23.07 50.76
CA LYS A 150 -41.24 -22.18 51.42
C LYS A 150 -42.54 -22.91 51.72
N ASP A 151 -42.97 -23.81 50.84
CA ASP A 151 -44.18 -24.63 51.03
C ASP A 151 -44.02 -25.67 52.15
N LYS A 152 -42.79 -26.14 52.43
CA LYS A 152 -42.52 -27.11 53.51
C LYS A 152 -42.45 -26.51 54.91
N GLN A 153 -42.31 -25.19 55.04
CA GLN A 153 -42.24 -24.50 56.34
C GLN A 153 -43.61 -23.96 56.81
N SER A 154 -44.66 -24.14 56.01
CA SER A 154 -46.01 -23.61 56.27
C SER A 154 -47.03 -24.72 56.63
N SER A 155 -46.57 -25.91 57.03
CA SER A 155 -47.38 -27.02 57.55
C SER A 155 -46.97 -27.38 58.96
#